data_AF-M3F1E2-F1
#
_entry.id   AF-M3F1E2-F1
#
_cell.length_a   1.000
_cell.length_b   1.000
_cell.length_c   1.000
_cell.angle_alpha   90.00
_cell.angle_beta   90.00
_cell.angle_gamma   90.00
#
_symmetry.space_group_name_H-M   'P 1'
#
loop_
_entity.id
_entity.type
_entity.pdbx_description
1 polymer ?
#
loop_
_entity_poly.entity_id
_entity_poly.type
_entity_poly.pdbx_seq_one_letter_code
_entity_poly.pdbx_strand_id
1 'polypeptide(L)'
;MLLDAVRADERLADWLKDLEEDGSPPATRARLPEADELPDVLVDLAVPYEDINELVALRRTLAADEGATWLLERCADGLVRDMGKIGKGPRLLPLPLESGPLGRYFHVYVFAAVLPYVRAHHRERAIPDDISRRTLADLGRGLVLHRRRYGVGGLVAPGWYALHFHGELFQLGRLQFQRSRVSGREGVALAAAGLPLGPGEPCLDLHIPDYAGPLTPQACDRSLASAHDFFARHFPQERYTAGCCHSWLLDPQLKRYLPADANIVRFQERFRVSCGTGEPEDDLPVRFVFGDPDLPVETLPRRTRLERAVADHLRAGGHWYSGHGWFAW
;
A
#
# COMPACT_ATOMS: atom_id res chain seq x y z
N MET A 1 8.01 16.46 -22.44
CA MET A 1 7.35 15.13 -22.49
C MET A 1 7.39 14.53 -21.09
N LEU A 2 6.55 13.54 -20.74
CA LEU A 2 6.52 13.01 -19.35
C LEU A 2 7.90 12.49 -18.91
N LEU A 3 8.57 11.75 -19.80
CA LEU A 3 9.88 11.17 -19.53
C LEU A 3 10.96 12.24 -19.26
N ASP A 4 10.85 13.43 -19.88
CA ASP A 4 11.78 14.53 -19.60
C ASP A 4 11.62 15.06 -18.17
N ALA A 5 10.37 15.15 -17.69
CA ALA A 5 10.10 15.56 -16.32
C ALA A 5 10.62 14.52 -15.31
N VAL A 6 10.54 13.23 -15.65
CA VAL A 6 11.13 12.15 -14.85
C VAL A 6 12.66 12.25 -14.84
N ARG A 7 13.29 12.48 -15.99
CA ARG A 7 14.75 12.63 -16.12
C ARG A 7 15.31 13.86 -15.39
N ALA A 8 14.50 14.90 -15.25
CA ALA A 8 14.89 16.12 -14.55
C ALA A 8 14.81 16.01 -13.02
N ASP A 9 14.17 14.98 -12.46
CA ASP A 9 14.08 14.77 -11.01
C ASP A 9 15.23 13.88 -10.52
N GLU A 10 16.15 14.45 -9.76
CA GLU A 10 17.32 13.75 -9.21
C GLU A 10 16.94 12.53 -8.36
N ARG A 11 15.78 12.53 -7.70
CA ARG A 11 15.32 11.42 -6.86
C ARG A 11 14.90 10.21 -7.68
N LEU A 12 14.58 10.41 -8.96
CA LEU A 12 14.17 9.35 -9.89
C LEU A 12 15.32 8.88 -10.79
N ALA A 13 16.50 9.51 -10.72
CA ALA A 13 17.62 9.21 -11.60
C ALA A 13 18.08 7.75 -11.49
N ASP A 14 18.32 7.26 -10.28
CA ASP A 14 18.74 5.86 -10.05
C ASP A 14 17.65 4.88 -10.48
N TRP A 15 16.39 5.17 -10.16
CA TRP A 15 15.25 4.33 -10.54
C TRP A 15 15.09 4.24 -12.06
N LEU A 16 15.19 5.37 -12.75
CA LEU A 16 15.10 5.40 -14.21
C LEU A 16 16.27 4.67 -14.85
N LYS A 17 17.49 4.88 -14.31
CA LYS A 17 18.69 4.18 -14.76
C LYS A 17 18.53 2.66 -14.63
N ASP A 18 18.02 2.17 -13.51
CA ASP A 18 17.74 0.73 -13.31
C ASP A 18 16.76 0.18 -14.38
N LEU A 19 15.74 0.97 -14.75
CA LEU A 19 14.80 0.60 -15.81
C LEU A 19 15.41 0.64 -17.23
N GLU A 20 16.35 1.55 -17.47
CA GLU A 20 17.08 1.67 -18.74
C GLU A 20 18.15 0.57 -18.90
N GLU A 21 18.85 0.22 -17.82
CA GLU A 21 19.89 -0.82 -17.77
C GLU A 21 19.32 -2.25 -17.82
N ASP A 22 18.04 -2.43 -17.48
CA ASP A 22 17.29 -3.64 -17.77
C ASP A 22 17.05 -3.78 -19.29
N GLY A 23 18.11 -4.14 -20.01
CA GLY A 23 18.15 -4.30 -21.47
C GLY A 23 17.34 -5.49 -21.98
N SER A 24 16.67 -6.23 -21.10
CA SER A 24 15.73 -7.28 -21.49
C SER A 24 14.56 -6.62 -22.23
N PRO A 25 14.23 -7.06 -23.46
CA PRO A 25 13.00 -6.59 -24.09
C PRO A 25 11.82 -7.01 -23.19
N PRO A 26 10.79 -6.15 -23.03
CA PRO A 26 9.64 -6.50 -22.22
C PRO A 26 9.06 -7.81 -22.75
N ALA A 27 9.03 -8.84 -21.91
CA ALA A 27 8.48 -10.15 -22.26
C ALA A 27 6.97 -10.06 -22.48
N THR A 28 6.36 -9.00 -21.94
CA THR A 28 4.94 -8.74 -21.95
C THR A 28 4.64 -7.45 -22.70
N ARG A 29 3.77 -7.53 -23.71
CA ARG A 29 3.25 -6.33 -24.37
C ARG A 29 2.12 -5.74 -23.52
N ALA A 30 2.47 -4.83 -22.61
CA ALA A 30 1.50 -4.11 -21.80
C ALA A 30 0.47 -3.42 -22.72
N ARG A 31 -0.78 -3.87 -22.67
CA ARG A 31 -1.84 -3.31 -23.50
C ARG A 31 -2.77 -2.50 -22.64
N LEU A 32 -2.82 -1.20 -22.91
CA LEU A 32 -3.81 -0.33 -22.30
C LEU A 32 -5.22 -0.73 -22.78
N PRO A 33 -6.22 -0.76 -21.88
CA PRO A 33 -7.63 -0.89 -22.30
C PRO A 33 -7.98 0.13 -23.39
N GLU A 34 -8.89 -0.21 -24.29
CA GLU A 34 -9.34 0.76 -25.30
C GLU A 34 -10.11 1.92 -24.65
N ALA A 35 -10.24 3.05 -25.35
CA ALA A 35 -10.83 4.26 -24.78
C ALA A 35 -12.27 4.02 -24.26
N ASP A 36 -13.04 3.19 -24.94
CA ASP A 36 -14.43 2.86 -24.57
C ASP A 36 -14.50 1.80 -23.45
N GLU A 37 -13.45 1.01 -23.26
CA GLU A 37 -13.35 -0.03 -22.21
C GLU A 37 -12.75 0.50 -20.91
N LEU A 38 -11.90 1.53 -21.00
CA LEU A 38 -11.18 2.09 -19.87
C LEU A 38 -12.11 2.55 -18.72
N PRO A 39 -13.26 3.22 -18.95
CA PRO A 39 -14.17 3.61 -17.88
C PRO A 39 -14.59 2.43 -17.00
N ASP A 40 -15.00 1.31 -17.61
CA ASP A 40 -15.44 0.12 -16.88
C ASP A 40 -14.31 -0.48 -16.04
N VAL A 41 -13.09 -0.53 -16.60
CA VAL A 41 -11.89 -0.95 -15.87
C VAL A 41 -11.63 -0.06 -14.66
N LEU A 42 -11.75 1.26 -14.82
CA LEU A 42 -11.53 2.22 -13.74
C LEU A 42 -12.58 2.11 -12.64
N VAL A 43 -13.86 1.90 -13.00
CA VAL A 43 -14.94 1.65 -12.04
C VAL A 43 -14.69 0.36 -11.26
N ASP A 44 -14.27 -0.71 -11.93
CA ASP A 44 -13.90 -1.98 -11.30
C ASP A 44 -12.75 -1.84 -10.29
N LEU A 45 -11.84 -0.89 -10.53
CA LEU A 45 -10.73 -0.52 -9.65
C LEU A 45 -11.09 0.53 -8.59
N ALA A 46 -12.38 0.86 -8.48
CA ALA A 46 -12.94 1.87 -7.57
C ALA A 46 -12.30 3.26 -7.71
N VAL A 47 -11.80 3.61 -8.90
CA VAL A 47 -11.35 4.97 -9.21
C VAL A 47 -12.51 5.94 -8.94
N PRO A 48 -12.29 7.06 -8.23
CA PRO A 48 -13.35 8.02 -7.98
C PRO A 48 -13.96 8.51 -9.29
N TYR A 49 -15.28 8.59 -9.36
CA TYR A 49 -15.99 8.95 -10.59
C TYR A 49 -15.55 10.32 -11.16
N GLU A 50 -15.13 11.25 -10.30
CA GLU A 50 -14.62 12.56 -10.71
C GLU A 50 -13.28 12.50 -11.48
N ASP A 51 -12.51 11.42 -11.32
CA ASP A 51 -11.21 11.23 -12.00
C ASP A 51 -11.35 10.53 -13.37
N ILE A 52 -12.45 9.80 -13.61
CA ILE A 52 -12.58 8.89 -14.76
C ILE A 52 -12.45 9.62 -16.10
N ASN A 53 -13.17 10.73 -16.28
CA ASN A 53 -13.16 11.44 -17.56
C ASN A 53 -11.79 12.06 -17.87
N GLU A 54 -11.07 12.53 -16.86
CA GLU A 54 -9.71 13.05 -17.03
C GLU A 54 -8.74 11.93 -17.42
N LEU A 55 -8.81 10.77 -16.77
CA LEU A 55 -8.05 9.56 -17.12
C LEU A 55 -8.37 9.08 -18.55
N VAL A 56 -9.62 9.11 -18.98
CA VAL A 56 -10.01 8.73 -20.36
C VAL A 56 -9.43 9.72 -21.37
N ALA A 57 -9.48 11.02 -21.09
CA ALA A 57 -8.92 12.06 -21.96
C ALA A 57 -7.39 11.95 -22.08
N LEU A 58 -6.70 11.77 -20.96
CA LEU A 58 -5.24 11.68 -20.89
C LEU A 58 -4.68 10.40 -21.54
N ARG A 59 -5.49 9.35 -21.72
CA ARG A 59 -5.08 8.11 -22.40
C ARG A 59 -4.50 8.37 -23.79
N ARG A 60 -5.12 9.28 -24.56
CA ARG A 60 -4.63 9.62 -25.92
C ARG A 60 -3.28 10.33 -25.87
N THR A 61 -3.09 11.21 -24.89
CA THR A 61 -1.80 11.89 -24.66
C THR A 61 -0.71 10.90 -24.31
N LEU A 62 -1.01 9.94 -23.43
CA LEU A 62 -0.09 8.86 -23.07
C LEU A 62 0.33 8.05 -24.30
N ALA A 63 -0.64 7.61 -25.11
CA ALA A 63 -0.41 6.78 -26.29
C ALA A 63 0.33 7.51 -27.43
N ALA A 64 0.32 8.84 -27.44
CA ALA A 64 1.05 9.66 -28.41
C ALA A 64 2.46 10.06 -27.93
N ASP A 65 2.77 9.88 -26.64
CA ASP A 65 4.09 10.17 -26.06
C ASP A 65 4.92 8.88 -26.03
N GLU A 66 5.90 8.78 -26.92
CA GLU A 66 6.80 7.61 -27.03
C GLU A 66 7.56 7.34 -25.73
N GLY A 67 8.01 8.40 -25.04
CA GLY A 67 8.74 8.26 -23.78
C GLY A 67 7.86 7.77 -22.64
N ALA A 68 6.62 8.26 -22.58
CA ALA A 68 5.64 7.79 -21.61
C ALA A 68 5.17 6.36 -21.88
N THR A 69 5.01 5.99 -23.16
CA THR A 69 4.68 4.61 -23.58
C THR A 69 5.81 3.65 -23.22
N TRP A 70 7.06 4.02 -23.51
CA TRP A 70 8.24 3.25 -23.10
C TRP A 70 8.29 3.03 -21.59
N LEU A 71 8.09 4.10 -20.80
CA LEU A 71 8.11 4.00 -19.34
C LEU A 71 7.00 3.07 -18.83
N LEU A 72 5.82 3.11 -19.47
CA LEU A 72 4.69 2.27 -19.10
C LEU A 72 5.01 0.79 -19.35
N GLU A 73 5.58 0.46 -20.50
CA GLU A 73 5.98 -0.90 -20.85
C GLU A 73 7.02 -1.44 -19.86
N ARG A 74 8.01 -0.62 -19.47
CA ARG A 74 9.01 -1.00 -18.46
C ARG A 74 8.40 -1.27 -17.09
N CYS A 75 7.54 -0.37 -16.61
CA CYS A 75 6.88 -0.53 -15.31
C CYS A 75 5.95 -1.75 -15.30
N ALA A 76 5.19 -1.97 -16.38
CA ALA A 76 4.29 -3.09 -16.51
C ALA A 76 5.02 -4.43 -16.63
N ASP A 77 6.10 -4.50 -17.41
CA ASP A 77 6.93 -5.70 -17.50
C ASP A 77 7.55 -6.06 -16.15
N GLY A 78 8.06 -5.07 -15.41
CA GLY A 78 8.57 -5.28 -14.06
C GLY A 78 7.53 -5.89 -13.11
N LEU A 79 6.27 -5.45 -13.19
CA LEU A 79 5.17 -6.01 -12.38
C LEU A 79 4.78 -7.42 -12.80
N VAL A 80 4.80 -7.72 -14.10
CA VAL A 80 4.42 -9.05 -14.59
C VAL A 80 5.56 -10.06 -14.38
N ARG A 81 6.79 -9.59 -14.43
CA ARG A 81 7.97 -10.39 -14.13
C ARG A 81 7.92 -10.88 -12.69
N ASP A 82 8.15 -12.18 -12.53
CA ASP A 82 8.17 -12.82 -11.22
C ASP A 82 6.89 -12.61 -10.40
N MET A 83 5.75 -12.34 -11.05
CA MET A 83 4.43 -12.14 -10.43
C MET A 83 4.19 -13.14 -9.29
N GLY A 84 3.91 -12.61 -8.11
CA GLY A 84 3.59 -13.34 -6.89
C GLY A 84 4.79 -13.89 -6.13
N LYS A 85 6.04 -13.65 -6.59
CA LYS A 85 7.23 -13.97 -5.81
C LYS A 85 7.51 -12.86 -4.80
N ILE A 86 7.55 -13.25 -3.52
CA ILE A 86 7.74 -12.34 -2.38
C ILE A 86 9.00 -11.47 -2.58
N GLY A 87 8.83 -10.15 -2.54
CA GLY A 87 9.90 -9.17 -2.64
C GLY A 87 10.57 -9.08 -4.01
N LYS A 88 9.91 -9.55 -5.07
CA LYS A 88 10.40 -9.45 -6.46
C LYS A 88 9.66 -8.41 -7.29
N GLY A 89 8.57 -7.83 -6.77
CA GLY A 89 7.90 -6.71 -7.43
C GLY A 89 8.81 -5.49 -7.61
N PRO A 90 8.59 -4.67 -8.66
CA PRO A 90 9.39 -3.48 -8.93
C PRO A 90 9.06 -2.40 -7.90
N ARG A 91 10.08 -1.60 -7.55
CA ARG A 91 9.89 -0.41 -6.74
C ARG A 91 9.34 0.72 -7.62
N LEU A 92 8.02 0.92 -7.61
CA LEU A 92 7.41 2.05 -8.30
C LEU A 92 7.47 3.32 -7.44
N LEU A 93 8.00 4.40 -7.98
CA LEU A 93 8.15 5.69 -7.30
C LEU A 93 7.09 6.69 -7.78
N PRO A 94 6.53 7.54 -6.89
CA PRO A 94 5.64 8.61 -7.31
C PRO A 94 6.37 9.58 -8.25
N LEU A 95 5.68 10.03 -9.29
CA LEU A 95 6.20 11.07 -10.19
C LEU A 95 5.96 12.48 -9.58
N PRO A 96 6.74 13.50 -9.96
CA PRO A 96 6.63 14.84 -9.39
C PRO A 96 5.26 15.46 -9.70
N LEU A 97 4.68 16.26 -8.81
CA LEU A 97 3.37 16.88 -9.05
C LEU A 97 3.40 17.83 -10.26
N GLU A 98 4.57 18.41 -10.51
CA GLU A 98 4.94 19.33 -11.57
C GLU A 98 4.96 18.66 -12.95
N SER A 99 4.99 17.32 -13.01
CA SER A 99 4.86 16.55 -14.25
C SER A 99 3.45 16.61 -14.87
N GLY A 100 2.54 17.36 -14.26
CA GLY A 100 1.19 17.61 -14.77
C GLY A 100 0.23 16.44 -14.55
N PRO A 101 -1.01 16.55 -15.04
CA PRO A 101 -2.04 15.52 -14.84
C PRO A 101 -1.61 14.13 -15.28
N LEU A 102 -0.96 14.01 -16.45
CA LEU A 102 -0.51 12.72 -16.97
C LEU A 102 0.46 12.03 -15.99
N GLY A 103 1.44 12.75 -15.45
CA GLY A 103 2.40 12.16 -14.52
C GLY A 103 1.78 11.79 -13.18
N ARG A 104 0.84 12.60 -12.66
CA ARG A 104 0.08 12.29 -11.43
C ARG A 104 -0.75 11.01 -11.55
N TYR A 105 -1.30 10.74 -12.74
CA TYR A 105 -2.10 9.54 -13.00
C TYR A 105 -1.33 8.40 -13.66
N PHE A 106 -0.06 8.59 -14.01
CA PHE A 106 0.71 7.66 -14.85
C PHE A 106 0.60 6.20 -14.38
N HIS A 107 0.77 5.97 -13.08
CA HIS A 107 0.74 4.63 -12.49
C HIS A 107 -0.65 3.97 -12.53
N VAL A 108 -1.75 4.73 -12.63
CA VAL A 108 -3.09 4.16 -12.86
C VAL A 108 -3.14 3.41 -14.18
N TYR A 109 -2.50 3.94 -15.22
CA TYR A 109 -2.40 3.27 -16.51
C TYR A 109 -1.51 2.03 -16.47
N VAL A 110 -0.41 2.08 -15.72
CA VAL A 110 0.44 0.90 -15.48
C VAL A 110 -0.40 -0.22 -14.85
N PHE A 111 -1.16 0.08 -13.80
CA PHE A 111 -2.02 -0.88 -13.12
C PHE A 111 -3.17 -1.39 -13.99
N ALA A 112 -3.80 -0.53 -14.79
CA ALA A 112 -4.81 -0.93 -15.75
C ALA A 112 -4.26 -1.88 -16.82
N ALA A 113 -3.02 -1.64 -17.30
CA ALA A 113 -2.37 -2.48 -18.31
C ALA A 113 -1.99 -3.87 -17.74
N VAL A 114 -1.61 -3.97 -16.46
CA VAL A 114 -1.25 -5.25 -15.84
C VAL A 114 -2.45 -6.02 -15.25
N LEU A 115 -3.63 -5.38 -15.19
CA LEU A 115 -4.84 -5.96 -14.59
C LEU A 115 -5.20 -7.36 -15.12
N PRO A 116 -5.12 -7.67 -16.43
CA PRO A 116 -5.40 -9.01 -16.93
C PRO A 116 -4.44 -10.08 -16.39
N TYR A 117 -3.16 -9.73 -16.21
CA TYR A 117 -2.10 -10.63 -15.75
C TYR A 117 -2.27 -11.01 -14.29
N VAL A 118 -2.48 -10.01 -13.42
CA VAL A 118 -2.71 -10.29 -12.00
C VAL A 118 -4.02 -11.05 -11.77
N ARG A 119 -5.09 -10.76 -12.53
CA ARG A 119 -6.34 -11.53 -12.47
C ARG A 119 -6.12 -12.98 -12.93
N ALA A 120 -5.31 -13.22 -13.97
CA ALA A 120 -4.96 -14.58 -14.38
C ALA A 120 -4.17 -15.32 -13.30
N HIS A 121 -3.16 -14.67 -12.72
CA HIS A 121 -2.37 -15.19 -11.62
C HIS A 121 -3.23 -15.56 -10.39
N HIS A 122 -4.20 -14.71 -10.03
CA HIS A 122 -5.15 -14.99 -8.97
C HIS A 122 -6.00 -16.24 -9.27
N ARG A 123 -6.52 -16.36 -10.50
CA ARG A 123 -7.29 -17.55 -10.93
C ARG A 123 -6.47 -18.83 -10.91
N GLU A 124 -5.21 -18.79 -11.33
CA GLU A 124 -4.30 -19.95 -11.28
C GLU A 124 -4.07 -20.46 -9.85
N ARG A 125 -4.15 -19.57 -8.85
CA ARG A 125 -4.08 -19.89 -7.41
C ARG A 125 -5.43 -20.20 -6.79
N ALA A 126 -6.48 -20.27 -7.61
CA ALA A 126 -7.86 -20.43 -7.19
C ALA A 126 -8.33 -19.36 -6.18
N ILE A 127 -7.75 -18.16 -6.21
CA ILE A 127 -8.18 -17.05 -5.36
C ILE A 127 -9.60 -16.65 -5.76
N PRO A 128 -10.56 -16.55 -4.82
CA PRO A 128 -11.92 -16.13 -5.12
C PRO A 128 -11.98 -14.77 -5.83
N ASP A 129 -12.81 -14.68 -6.88
CA ASP A 129 -12.93 -13.49 -7.72
C ASP A 129 -13.29 -12.23 -6.92
N ASP A 130 -14.10 -12.36 -5.87
CA ASP A 130 -14.48 -11.25 -5.00
C ASP A 130 -13.33 -10.75 -4.11
N ILE A 131 -12.44 -11.65 -3.66
CA ILE A 131 -11.20 -11.28 -2.96
C ILE A 131 -10.24 -10.59 -3.93
N SER A 132 -10.04 -11.14 -5.13
CA SER A 132 -9.23 -10.51 -6.18
C SER A 132 -9.74 -9.10 -6.49
N ARG A 133 -11.06 -8.95 -6.73
CA ARG A 133 -11.68 -7.66 -7.02
C ARG A 133 -11.48 -6.65 -5.89
N ARG A 134 -11.80 -7.01 -4.64
CA ARG A 134 -11.68 -6.10 -3.49
C ARG A 134 -10.24 -5.71 -3.19
N THR A 135 -9.30 -6.61 -3.43
CA THR A 135 -7.87 -6.33 -3.29
C THR A 135 -7.42 -5.30 -4.32
N LEU A 136 -7.74 -5.49 -5.59
CA LEU A 136 -7.31 -4.59 -6.66
C LEU A 136 -8.04 -3.24 -6.64
N ALA A 137 -9.28 -3.21 -6.13
CA ALA A 137 -10.05 -1.98 -5.92
C ALA A 137 -9.44 -1.05 -4.86
N ASP A 138 -8.40 -1.49 -4.11
CA ASP A 138 -7.69 -0.60 -3.19
C ASP A 138 -6.99 0.56 -3.92
N LEU A 139 -6.72 0.42 -5.23
CA LEU A 139 -6.20 1.49 -6.08
C LEU A 139 -7.02 2.78 -5.95
N GLY A 140 -8.35 2.67 -5.99
CA GLY A 140 -9.27 3.78 -5.81
C GLY A 140 -9.06 4.55 -4.51
N ARG A 141 -8.73 3.85 -3.42
CA ARG A 141 -8.39 4.46 -2.13
C ARG A 141 -7.18 5.36 -2.24
N GLY A 142 -6.19 4.97 -3.05
CA GLY A 142 -5.00 5.76 -3.31
C GLY A 142 -5.28 7.08 -3.99
N LEU A 143 -6.26 7.11 -4.91
CA LEU A 143 -6.68 8.34 -5.58
C LEU A 143 -7.39 9.29 -4.63
N VAL A 144 -8.28 8.76 -3.77
CA VAL A 144 -8.95 9.55 -2.72
C VAL A 144 -7.91 10.16 -1.77
N LEU A 145 -6.92 9.38 -1.33
CA LEU A 145 -5.87 9.84 -0.43
C LEU A 145 -4.95 10.87 -1.10
N HIS A 146 -4.62 10.70 -2.37
CA HIS A 146 -3.84 11.69 -3.13
C HIS A 146 -4.58 13.03 -3.20
N ARG A 147 -5.87 13.01 -3.59
CA ARG A 147 -6.70 14.22 -3.66
C ARG A 147 -6.86 14.89 -2.30
N ARG A 148 -7.04 14.10 -1.24
CA ARG A 148 -7.09 14.61 0.14
C ARG A 148 -5.80 15.33 0.53
N ARG A 149 -4.63 14.82 0.13
CA ARG A 149 -3.33 15.41 0.46
C ARG A 149 -3.02 16.66 -0.37
N TYR A 150 -3.18 16.56 -1.69
CA TYR A 150 -2.66 17.58 -2.63
C TYR A 150 -3.74 18.50 -3.21
N GLY A 151 -5.02 18.26 -2.93
CA GLY A 151 -6.15 19.01 -3.49
C GLY A 151 -6.41 18.74 -4.98
N VAL A 152 -5.59 17.90 -5.62
CA VAL A 152 -5.69 17.53 -7.03
C VAL A 152 -5.66 16.02 -7.20
N GLY A 153 -6.25 15.53 -8.28
CA GLY A 153 -6.26 14.10 -8.59
C GLY A 153 -4.88 13.57 -9.01
N GLY A 154 -4.67 12.29 -8.74
CA GLY A 154 -3.42 11.57 -8.92
C GLY A 154 -3.39 10.31 -8.06
N LEU A 155 -2.28 9.57 -8.04
CA LEU A 155 -2.12 8.38 -7.21
C LEU A 155 -1.02 8.56 -6.16
N VAL A 156 -1.34 8.31 -4.88
CA VAL A 156 -0.36 8.30 -3.80
C VAL A 156 0.39 6.97 -3.77
N ALA A 157 1.68 7.00 -3.45
CA ALA A 157 2.49 5.82 -3.11
C ALA A 157 2.32 4.62 -4.07
N PRO A 158 2.63 4.74 -5.37
CA PRO A 158 2.44 3.66 -6.34
C PRO A 158 3.13 2.34 -5.95
N GLY A 159 4.27 2.39 -5.26
CA GLY A 159 4.93 1.19 -4.73
C GLY A 159 4.09 0.36 -3.74
N TRP A 160 3.14 0.99 -3.04
CA TRP A 160 2.18 0.26 -2.19
C TRP A 160 1.20 -0.57 -3.02
N TYR A 161 0.65 0.04 -4.08
CA TYR A 161 -0.29 -0.61 -4.97
C TYR A 161 0.38 -1.66 -5.86
N ALA A 162 1.69 -1.52 -6.12
CA ALA A 162 2.49 -2.57 -6.77
C ALA A 162 2.36 -3.92 -6.06
N LEU A 163 2.29 -3.97 -4.71
CA LEU A 163 2.11 -5.22 -3.95
C LEU A 163 0.80 -5.95 -4.29
N HIS A 164 -0.26 -5.18 -4.56
CA HIS A 164 -1.58 -5.72 -4.93
C HIS A 164 -1.55 -6.28 -6.34
N PHE A 165 -0.97 -5.51 -7.26
CA PHE A 165 -0.89 -5.86 -8.68
C PHE A 165 0.24 -6.86 -9.00
N HIS A 166 1.14 -7.13 -8.05
CA HIS A 166 2.12 -8.21 -8.10
C HIS A 166 1.61 -9.51 -7.45
N GLY A 167 0.46 -9.50 -6.77
CA GLY A 167 -0.10 -10.70 -6.11
C GLY A 167 0.59 -11.07 -4.78
N GLU A 168 1.19 -10.09 -4.11
CA GLU A 168 1.82 -10.26 -2.80
C GLU A 168 0.87 -9.91 -1.64
N LEU A 169 -0.11 -9.02 -1.86
CA LEU A 169 -1.01 -8.50 -0.83
C LEU A 169 -2.49 -8.74 -1.15
N PHE A 170 -3.28 -9.13 -0.14
CA PHE A 170 -4.71 -9.42 -0.25
C PHE A 170 -5.56 -8.71 0.81
N GLN A 171 -6.72 -8.18 0.39
CA GLN A 171 -7.75 -7.63 1.28
C GLN A 171 -8.65 -8.76 1.80
N LEU A 172 -8.56 -9.08 3.09
CA LEU A 172 -9.34 -10.15 3.73
C LEU A 172 -10.19 -9.58 4.86
N GLY A 173 -11.37 -9.06 4.49
CA GLY A 173 -12.28 -8.41 5.43
C GLY A 173 -11.86 -6.98 5.73
N ARG A 174 -11.59 -6.65 6.99
CA ARG A 174 -11.20 -5.29 7.43
C ARG A 174 -9.71 -5.02 7.24
N LEU A 175 -8.89 -6.07 7.25
CA LEU A 175 -7.43 -5.96 7.22
C LEU A 175 -6.89 -6.46 5.87
N GLN A 176 -5.68 -6.00 5.56
CA GLN A 176 -4.89 -6.47 4.43
C GLN A 176 -3.73 -7.31 4.94
N PHE A 177 -3.32 -8.30 4.15
CA PHE A 177 -2.25 -9.21 4.50
C PHE A 177 -1.31 -9.36 3.32
N GLN A 178 -0.04 -9.07 3.56
CA GLN A 178 1.04 -9.22 2.60
C GLN A 178 1.86 -10.45 2.95
N ARG A 179 2.10 -11.29 1.95
CA ARG A 179 3.07 -12.38 2.01
C ARG A 179 4.46 -11.79 2.14
N SER A 180 5.15 -12.11 3.23
CA SER A 180 6.43 -11.49 3.57
C SER A 180 7.38 -12.51 4.19
N ARG A 181 8.58 -12.04 4.54
CA ARG A 181 9.58 -12.80 5.27
C ARG A 181 10.11 -11.95 6.41
N VAL A 182 10.26 -12.55 7.57
CA VAL A 182 10.77 -11.85 8.75
C VAL A 182 12.17 -11.32 8.45
N SER A 183 12.38 -10.02 8.67
CA SER A 183 13.66 -9.38 8.40
C SER A 183 14.77 -9.93 9.32
N GLY A 184 16.03 -9.77 8.91
CA GLY A 184 17.17 -10.34 9.65
C GLY A 184 17.28 -9.87 11.10
N ARG A 185 17.15 -8.57 11.35
CA ARG A 185 17.25 -8.00 12.71
C ARG A 185 16.01 -8.31 13.56
N GLU A 186 14.83 -8.20 12.95
CA GLU A 186 13.56 -8.47 13.62
C GLU A 186 13.44 -9.95 14.00
N GLY A 187 13.81 -10.86 13.10
CA GLY A 187 13.77 -12.29 13.36
C GLY A 187 14.69 -12.71 14.50
N VAL A 188 15.85 -12.07 14.67
CA VAL A 188 16.71 -12.31 15.85
C VAL A 188 16.03 -11.85 17.13
N ALA A 189 15.43 -10.66 17.14
CA ALA A 189 14.74 -10.13 18.31
C ALA A 189 13.50 -10.98 18.68
N LEU A 190 12.72 -11.40 17.69
CA LEU A 190 11.55 -12.25 17.87
C LEU A 190 11.94 -13.64 18.40
N ALA A 191 12.98 -14.26 17.82
CA ALA A 191 13.51 -15.53 18.32
C ALA A 191 14.01 -15.42 19.76
N ALA A 192 14.72 -14.33 20.11
CA ALA A 192 15.17 -14.07 21.48
C ALA A 192 14.01 -13.87 22.47
N ALA A 193 12.87 -13.36 22.00
CA ALA A 193 11.62 -13.26 22.76
C ALA A 193 10.85 -14.60 22.86
N GLY A 194 11.45 -15.71 22.43
CA GLY A 194 10.90 -17.07 22.56
C GLY A 194 9.83 -17.42 21.53
N LEU A 195 9.82 -16.73 20.38
CA LEU A 195 8.82 -16.95 19.33
C LEU A 195 9.38 -17.87 18.24
N PRO A 196 8.52 -18.67 17.57
CA PRO A 196 8.93 -19.58 16.51
C PRO A 196 9.15 -18.84 15.17
N LEU A 197 9.80 -17.68 15.19
CA LEU A 197 10.07 -16.85 14.02
C LEU A 197 11.54 -16.43 14.04
N GLY A 198 12.30 -17.02 13.11
CA GLY A 198 13.67 -16.62 12.82
C GLY A 198 13.77 -15.77 11.55
N PRO A 199 14.95 -15.19 11.28
CA PRO A 199 15.24 -14.50 10.03
C PRO A 199 14.87 -15.32 8.78
N GLY A 200 14.14 -14.72 7.85
CA GLY A 200 13.80 -15.32 6.55
C GLY A 200 12.60 -16.27 6.56
N GLU A 201 12.07 -16.62 7.73
CA GLU A 201 10.85 -17.41 7.86
C GLU A 201 9.65 -16.65 7.26
N PRO A 202 8.71 -17.34 6.60
CA PRO A 202 7.49 -16.71 6.08
C PRO A 202 6.65 -16.09 7.19
N CYS A 203 6.19 -14.85 6.97
CA CYS A 203 5.24 -14.17 7.85
C CYS A 203 4.19 -13.41 7.03
N LEU A 204 3.07 -13.09 7.67
CA LEU A 204 2.06 -12.21 7.08
C LEU A 204 2.19 -10.82 7.67
N ASP A 205 2.56 -9.84 6.84
CA ASP A 205 2.53 -8.44 7.25
C ASP A 205 1.10 -7.93 7.16
N LEU A 206 0.58 -7.47 8.28
CA LEU A 206 -0.78 -7.01 8.47
C LEU A 206 -0.85 -5.50 8.31
N HIS A 207 -1.76 -5.07 7.45
CA HIS A 207 -1.95 -3.68 7.08
C HIS A 207 -3.40 -3.22 7.31
N ILE A 208 -3.56 -1.92 7.57
CA ILE A 208 -4.81 -1.32 8.03
C ILE A 208 -5.27 -0.28 7.01
N PRO A 209 -6.15 -0.63 6.05
CA PRO A 209 -6.58 0.33 5.05
C PRO A 209 -7.47 1.43 5.64
N ASP A 210 -7.29 2.64 5.08
CA ASP A 210 -8.21 3.80 5.04
C ASP A 210 -9.66 3.35 4.73
N TYR A 211 -10.74 4.11 4.96
CA TYR A 211 -12.07 3.91 4.35
C TYR A 211 -12.63 2.47 4.33
N ALA A 212 -12.29 1.64 5.32
CA ALA A 212 -12.78 0.27 5.47
C ALA A 212 -13.62 0.10 6.76
N GLY A 213 -14.09 1.21 7.32
CA GLY A 213 -14.84 1.25 8.56
C GLY A 213 -13.96 1.10 9.82
N PRO A 214 -14.59 1.07 11.01
CA PRO A 214 -13.87 0.97 12.28
C PRO A 214 -13.18 -0.38 12.49
N LEU A 215 -12.06 -0.37 13.22
CA LEU A 215 -11.34 -1.58 13.70
C LEU A 215 -12.08 -2.30 14.83
N THR A 216 -13.36 -2.62 14.64
CA THR A 216 -14.12 -3.36 15.67
C THR A 216 -13.47 -4.71 15.96
N PRO A 217 -13.50 -5.19 17.21
CA PRO A 217 -12.92 -6.50 17.55
C PRO A 217 -13.41 -7.62 16.62
N GLN A 218 -14.71 -7.69 16.36
CA GLN A 218 -15.29 -8.74 15.51
C GLN A 218 -14.80 -8.65 14.06
N ALA A 219 -14.58 -7.44 13.51
CA ALA A 219 -14.06 -7.28 12.16
C ALA A 219 -12.59 -7.72 12.08
N CYS A 220 -11.78 -7.41 13.10
CA CYS A 220 -10.40 -7.90 13.21
C CYS A 220 -10.37 -9.44 13.33
N ASP A 221 -11.16 -10.03 14.23
CA ASP A 221 -11.23 -11.48 14.42
C ASP A 221 -11.57 -12.22 13.12
N ARG A 222 -12.58 -11.75 12.38
CA ARG A 222 -12.95 -12.31 11.08
C ARG A 222 -11.82 -12.19 10.05
N SER A 223 -11.10 -11.08 10.04
CA SER A 223 -10.00 -10.85 9.09
C SER A 223 -8.83 -11.78 9.37
N LEU A 224 -8.47 -11.94 10.65
CA LEU A 224 -7.39 -12.83 11.10
C LEU A 224 -7.69 -14.30 10.83
N ALA A 225 -8.92 -14.75 11.11
CA ALA A 225 -9.36 -16.10 10.78
C ALA A 225 -9.39 -16.33 9.26
N SER A 226 -9.90 -15.36 8.49
CA SER A 226 -9.91 -15.44 7.02
C SER A 226 -8.49 -15.54 6.46
N ALA A 227 -7.53 -14.79 7.01
CA ALA A 227 -6.13 -14.86 6.59
C ALA A 227 -5.53 -16.24 6.80
N HIS A 228 -5.73 -16.83 8.00
CA HIS A 228 -5.25 -18.17 8.30
C HIS A 228 -5.69 -19.19 7.23
N ASP A 229 -6.99 -19.23 6.96
CA ASP A 229 -7.58 -20.21 6.06
C ASP A 229 -7.24 -19.91 4.58
N PHE A 230 -7.20 -18.62 4.21
CA PHE A 230 -6.89 -18.18 2.86
C PHE A 230 -5.47 -18.56 2.45
N PHE A 231 -4.47 -18.20 3.24
CA PHE A 231 -3.07 -18.48 2.86
C PHE A 231 -2.74 -19.98 2.92
N ALA A 232 -3.28 -20.71 3.90
CA ALA A 232 -3.13 -22.16 3.95
C ALA A 232 -3.71 -22.87 2.71
N ARG A 233 -4.79 -22.33 2.13
CA ARG A 233 -5.45 -22.90 0.93
C ARG A 233 -4.77 -22.50 -0.37
N HIS A 234 -4.46 -21.22 -0.55
CA HIS A 234 -4.04 -20.66 -1.84
C HIS A 234 -2.52 -20.59 -2.01
N PHE A 235 -1.77 -20.71 -0.91
CA PHE A 235 -0.30 -20.74 -0.88
C PHE A 235 0.22 -21.88 0.01
N PRO A 236 -0.17 -23.15 -0.22
CA PRO A 236 0.12 -24.26 0.70
C PRO A 236 1.62 -24.59 0.84
N GLN A 237 2.46 -24.09 -0.05
CA GLN A 237 3.92 -24.21 0.00
C GLN A 237 4.55 -23.22 0.99
N GLU A 238 3.77 -22.26 1.47
CA GLU A 238 4.19 -21.21 2.40
C GLU A 238 3.46 -21.42 3.73
N ARG A 239 4.22 -21.71 4.78
CA ARG A 239 3.65 -21.92 6.10
C ARG A 239 3.72 -20.64 6.92
N TYR A 240 2.58 -20.01 7.10
CA TYR A 240 2.44 -18.82 7.94
C TYR A 240 1.96 -19.21 9.34
N THR A 241 2.83 -19.08 10.34
CA THR A 241 2.51 -19.35 11.75
C THR A 241 2.33 -18.07 12.57
N ALA A 242 2.67 -16.93 11.96
CA ALA A 242 2.70 -15.64 12.63
C ALA A 242 2.57 -14.48 11.64
N GLY A 243 2.43 -13.31 12.24
CA GLY A 243 1.95 -12.13 11.55
C GLY A 243 2.40 -10.93 12.30
N CYS A 244 2.90 -9.97 11.52
CA CYS A 244 3.61 -8.81 11.98
C CYS A 244 2.82 -7.58 11.58
N CYS A 245 2.90 -6.52 12.37
CA CYS A 245 2.30 -5.24 12.04
C CYS A 245 3.27 -4.16 12.48
N HIS A 246 3.64 -3.28 11.55
CA HIS A 246 4.42 -2.09 11.84
C HIS A 246 3.50 -0.88 11.66
N SER A 247 3.21 -0.17 12.75
CA SER A 247 2.26 0.94 12.69
C SER A 247 2.41 1.91 13.87
N TRP A 248 2.20 3.20 13.60
CA TRP A 248 1.96 4.21 14.63
C TRP A 248 0.76 3.86 15.54
N LEU A 249 -0.21 3.09 15.02
CA LEU A 249 -1.35 2.60 15.81
C LEU A 249 -0.93 1.62 16.90
N LEU A 250 0.32 1.14 16.91
CA LEU A 250 0.88 0.29 17.95
C LEU A 250 1.67 1.06 19.01
N ASP A 251 1.74 2.40 18.94
CA ASP A 251 2.33 3.21 20.01
C ASP A 251 1.53 3.05 21.32
N PRO A 252 2.11 2.51 22.41
CA PRO A 252 1.44 2.38 23.69
C PRO A 252 1.04 3.74 24.31
N GLN A 253 1.67 4.84 23.89
CA GLN A 253 1.33 6.19 24.34
C GLN A 253 -0.13 6.56 24.01
N LEU A 254 -0.72 5.98 22.96
CA LEU A 254 -2.13 6.18 22.62
C LEU A 254 -3.07 5.77 23.76
N LYS A 255 -2.69 4.78 24.58
CA LYS A 255 -3.49 4.33 25.74
C LYS A 255 -3.59 5.38 26.86
N ARG A 256 -2.73 6.40 26.86
CA ARG A 256 -2.83 7.53 27.81
C ARG A 256 -3.98 8.48 27.43
N TYR A 257 -4.40 8.49 26.17
CA TYR A 257 -5.38 9.43 25.61
C TYR A 257 -6.71 8.76 25.22
N LEU A 258 -6.67 7.47 24.89
CA LEU A 258 -7.84 6.70 24.46
C LEU A 258 -8.33 5.79 25.58
N PRO A 259 -9.66 5.63 25.77
CA PRO A 259 -10.19 4.70 26.76
C PRO A 259 -9.91 3.25 26.38
N ALA A 260 -9.93 2.35 27.37
CA ALA A 260 -9.65 0.92 27.17
C ALA A 260 -10.60 0.21 26.19
N ASP A 261 -11.81 0.74 25.98
CA ASP A 261 -12.79 0.20 25.04
C ASP A 261 -12.65 0.74 23.61
N ALA A 262 -11.74 1.69 23.36
CA ALA A 262 -11.45 2.19 22.02
C ALA A 262 -10.93 1.06 21.13
N ASN A 263 -11.40 1.04 19.88
CA ASN A 263 -11.02 0.02 18.90
C ASN A 263 -9.50 -0.04 18.66
N ILE A 264 -8.80 1.10 18.66
CA ILE A 264 -7.33 1.14 18.52
C ILE A 264 -6.66 0.43 19.70
N VAL A 265 -7.10 0.71 20.94
CA VAL A 265 -6.55 0.05 22.13
C VAL A 265 -6.79 -1.45 22.08
N ARG A 266 -8.03 -1.88 21.77
CA ARG A 266 -8.35 -3.31 21.61
C ARG A 266 -7.61 -3.99 20.44
N PHE A 267 -7.26 -3.22 19.41
CA PHE A 267 -6.43 -3.70 18.32
C PHE A 267 -4.99 -3.91 18.79
N GLN A 268 -4.41 -2.97 19.55
CA GLN A 268 -3.09 -3.10 20.14
C GLN A 268 -2.94 -4.33 21.04
N GLU A 269 -3.95 -4.65 21.87
CA GLU A 269 -3.91 -5.80 22.80
C GLU A 269 -3.82 -7.17 22.10
N ARG A 270 -3.94 -7.22 20.78
CA ARG A 270 -3.79 -8.45 19.98
C ARG A 270 -2.32 -8.80 19.74
N PHE A 271 -1.42 -7.86 19.97
CA PHE A 271 -0.02 -7.97 19.64
C PHE A 271 0.83 -7.98 20.90
N ARG A 272 1.92 -8.74 20.86
CA ARG A 272 3.11 -8.40 21.63
C ARG A 272 3.80 -7.27 20.88
N VAL A 273 4.08 -6.16 21.54
CA VAL A 273 4.60 -4.94 20.90
C VAL A 273 5.98 -4.60 21.43
N SER A 274 6.89 -4.31 20.52
CA SER A 274 8.12 -3.56 20.77
C SER A 274 7.95 -2.15 20.19
N CYS A 275 8.28 -1.11 20.97
CA CYS A 275 8.06 0.29 20.56
C CYS A 275 9.10 1.22 21.21
N GLY A 276 9.35 2.39 20.61
CA GLY A 276 10.05 3.51 21.27
C GLY A 276 11.57 3.35 21.35
N THR A 277 12.18 2.56 20.47
CA THR A 277 13.65 2.36 20.42
C THR A 277 14.33 3.11 19.27
N GLY A 278 13.60 3.96 18.56
CA GLY A 278 14.06 4.67 17.37
C GLY A 278 13.78 6.17 17.43
N GLU A 279 14.04 6.85 16.31
CA GLU A 279 13.70 8.26 16.13
C GLU A 279 12.17 8.48 16.17
N PRO A 280 11.71 9.66 16.59
CA PRO A 280 10.32 10.08 16.44
C PRO A 280 9.80 9.93 15.00
N GLU A 281 8.55 9.49 14.87
CA GLU A 281 7.84 9.32 13.60
C GLU A 281 6.51 10.11 13.63
N ASP A 282 6.60 11.40 13.97
CA ASP A 282 5.45 12.29 14.16
C ASP A 282 4.62 12.50 12.88
N ASP A 283 5.26 12.40 11.72
CA ASP A 283 4.64 12.60 10.41
C ASP A 283 3.61 11.51 10.08
N LEU A 284 3.79 10.27 10.57
CA LEU A 284 2.87 9.16 10.31
C LEU A 284 1.47 9.36 10.90
N PRO A 285 1.28 9.56 12.23
CA PRO A 285 -0.04 9.84 12.77
C PRO A 285 -0.63 11.11 12.16
N VAL A 286 0.20 12.12 11.84
CA VAL A 286 -0.29 13.34 11.19
C VAL A 286 -0.85 13.03 9.79
N ARG A 287 -0.11 12.27 8.97
CA ARG A 287 -0.54 11.81 7.65
C ARG A 287 -1.83 11.01 7.72
N PHE A 288 -1.91 10.00 8.59
CA PHE A 288 -3.05 9.08 8.61
C PHE A 288 -4.31 9.69 9.24
N VAL A 289 -4.16 10.56 10.24
CA VAL A 289 -5.31 11.20 10.90
C VAL A 289 -5.79 12.41 10.10
N PHE A 290 -4.88 13.27 9.65
CA PHE A 290 -5.23 14.56 9.04
C PHE A 290 -5.16 14.56 7.50
N GLY A 291 -4.38 13.67 6.90
CA GLY A 291 -4.30 13.46 5.45
C GLY A 291 -3.04 14.02 4.81
N ASP A 292 -2.30 14.89 5.52
CA ASP A 292 -1.09 15.52 5.04
C ASP A 292 -0.05 15.59 6.18
N PRO A 293 1.10 14.88 6.07
CA PRO A 293 2.15 14.87 7.10
C PRO A 293 2.80 16.24 7.33
N ASP A 294 2.72 17.14 6.35
CA ASP A 294 3.44 18.41 6.37
C ASP A 294 2.63 19.53 7.08
N LEU A 295 1.46 19.20 7.63
CA LEU A 295 0.61 20.16 8.34
C LEU A 295 1.28 20.67 9.62
N PRO A 296 1.33 21.99 9.85
CA PRO A 296 1.84 22.55 11.10
C PRO A 296 1.05 22.05 12.32
N VAL A 297 1.77 21.61 13.35
CA VAL A 297 1.17 21.07 14.60
C VAL A 297 0.14 22.04 15.21
N GLU A 298 0.40 23.34 15.14
CA GLU A 298 -0.49 24.38 15.68
C GLU A 298 -1.82 24.52 14.94
N THR A 299 -1.90 24.06 13.69
CA THR A 299 -3.11 24.17 12.87
C THR A 299 -3.92 22.88 12.84
N LEU A 300 -3.40 21.78 13.41
CA LEU A 300 -4.07 20.49 13.42
C LEU A 300 -5.49 20.59 14.03
N PRO A 301 -6.53 20.11 13.30
CA PRO A 301 -7.88 20.03 13.81
C PRO A 301 -8.00 19.18 15.08
N ARG A 302 -9.01 19.45 15.91
CA ARG A 302 -9.22 18.82 17.23
C ARG A 302 -10.67 18.36 17.45
N ARG A 303 -11.33 17.91 16.39
CA ARG A 303 -12.77 17.59 16.35
C ARG A 303 -13.05 16.21 16.96
N THR A 304 -12.24 15.21 16.64
CA THR A 304 -12.38 13.86 17.20
C THR A 304 -11.47 13.63 18.41
N ARG A 305 -11.73 12.55 19.17
CA ARG A 305 -10.86 12.17 20.30
C ARG A 305 -9.45 11.82 19.84
N LEU A 306 -9.32 11.12 18.71
CA LEU A 306 -8.02 10.75 18.14
C LEU A 306 -7.28 11.98 17.60
N GLU A 307 -7.98 12.89 16.92
CA GLU A 307 -7.41 14.17 16.48
C GLU A 307 -6.85 14.97 17.68
N ARG A 308 -7.60 15.05 18.79
CA ARG A 308 -7.11 15.70 20.02
C ARG A 308 -5.91 14.98 20.62
N ALA A 309 -5.94 13.65 20.70
CA ALA A 309 -4.83 12.87 21.24
C ALA A 309 -3.52 13.17 20.51
N VAL A 310 -3.52 13.08 19.18
CA VAL A 310 -2.34 13.33 18.35
C VAL A 310 -1.88 14.79 18.47
N ALA A 311 -2.79 15.75 18.26
CA ALA A 311 -2.45 17.16 18.26
C ALA A 311 -1.96 17.65 19.64
N ASP A 312 -2.62 17.25 20.72
CA ASP A 312 -2.29 17.71 22.07
C ASP A 312 -0.96 17.12 22.56
N HIS A 313 -0.65 15.88 22.18
CA HIS A 313 0.64 15.28 22.50
C HIS A 313 1.79 16.04 21.83
N LEU A 314 1.67 16.34 20.53
CA LEU A 314 2.67 17.08 19.77
C LEU A 314 2.83 18.52 20.27
N ARG A 315 1.72 19.22 20.57
CA ARG A 315 1.77 20.60 21.13
C ARG A 315 2.40 20.67 22.51
N ALA A 316 2.32 19.59 23.28
CA ALA A 316 2.99 19.49 24.58
C ALA A 316 4.50 19.18 24.45
N GLY A 317 5.04 19.09 23.24
CA GLY A 317 6.42 18.69 22.96
C GLY A 317 6.65 17.18 23.08
N GLY A 318 5.59 16.38 23.08
CA GLY A 318 5.68 14.93 22.97
C GLY A 318 5.92 14.46 21.54
N HIS A 319 6.30 13.19 21.40
CA HIS A 319 6.62 12.56 20.13
C HIS A 319 5.92 11.20 20.01
N TRP A 320 5.46 10.89 18.81
CA TRP A 320 4.89 9.60 18.44
C TRP A 320 5.93 8.68 17.82
N TYR A 321 5.73 7.38 17.99
CA TYR A 321 6.62 6.35 17.47
C TYR A 321 5.81 5.26 16.77
N SER A 322 6.45 4.51 15.87
CA SER A 322 5.87 3.27 15.36
C SER A 322 6.16 2.11 16.30
N GLY A 323 5.13 1.27 16.52
CA GLY A 323 5.28 -0.01 17.19
C GLY A 323 5.45 -1.14 16.18
N HIS A 324 6.28 -2.11 16.55
CA HIS A 324 6.41 -3.41 15.89
C HIS A 324 5.64 -4.43 16.72
N GLY A 325 4.50 -4.86 16.22
CA GLY A 325 3.63 -5.83 16.86
C GLY A 325 3.65 -7.18 16.15
N TRP A 326 3.51 -8.26 16.91
CA TRP A 326 3.35 -9.59 16.35
C TRP A 326 2.44 -10.48 17.19
N PHE A 327 1.91 -11.52 16.56
CA PHE A 327 1.17 -12.62 17.21
C PHE A 327 1.42 -13.94 16.46
N ALA A 328 1.11 -15.04 17.13
CA ALA A 328 1.09 -16.38 16.53
C ALA A 328 -0.38 -16.85 16.40
N TRP A 329 -0.67 -17.62 15.34
CA TRP A 329 -2.00 -18.19 15.09
C TRP A 329 -2.31 -19.37 16.01
#